data_AF-A0AAV3TAS6-F1
#
_entry.id   AF-A0AAV3TAS6-F1
#
_cell.length_a   1.000
_cell.length_b   1.000
_cell.length_c   1.000
_cell.angle_alpha   90.00
_cell.angle_beta   90.00
_cell.angle_gamma   90.00
#
_symmetry.space_group_name_H-M   'P 1'
#
loop_
_entity.id
_entity.type
_entity.pdbx_description
1 polymer ?
#
loop_
_entity_poly.entity_id
_entity_poly.type
_entity_poly.pdbx_seq_one_letter_code
_entity_poly.pdbx_strand_id
1 'polypeptide(L)'
;MLGFLALVGAVATAHSNPATGYELSLYAATPLTFWALYGCAMFVSLFVALRASNRWLRRTALGLGGIATMAFAGLPVLRGYWFYSGGDGLTHLGWARGIQVGNFLPTDLRYPGMHSVTILFDVAFGIDLAHAMLLVVVVLSVLFFTFVTLSTPLVFESRYSSTAAAFSAFMFLPITSLSTHLQPHAMSQAILFSSVAVYLVLKYVRSPASLLSSSAVGASLALTSVALVVYHPQLVAHLLPFFVGICGLQVLYRRWRTDHPIASHRPLYVQTAVLVAAFLVWISNHGFFSGVIGYAVTNALEFFLGGGSAAKDVATQGASLTAIGGSFLGIFLKLFSASLVFMALVGLLVLQTLRDGDRTLTRATHGMIPYFVVSLLGLSGIFALYFFGSVSGMYFRVFGLMMLLVTILGAAAIARGACALSRRWSTGAVHGAAITGFGIVLVLSLITVFPSTFIYLSSPHVTEMTMSGHETAFNHQEPDVEFVGIRAGPNRYADIERAELGRTGEYGAVNGSEIEKGLAGQSSEDRYLTMTRLDWEREVKAYDELRYTRMQLVSIGERPGVARVQSNGEFRLFRIQGTDG
;
A
#
# COMPACT_ATOMS: atom_id res chain seq x y z
N MET A 1 -29.31 6.13 -11.24
CA MET A 1 -30.17 5.98 -10.03
C MET A 1 -29.96 4.63 -9.37
N LEU A 2 -30.30 3.51 -10.01
CA LEU A 2 -30.12 2.15 -9.45
C LEU A 2 -28.75 1.90 -8.83
N GLY A 3 -27.66 2.22 -9.55
CA GLY A 3 -26.30 2.05 -9.01
C GLY A 3 -26.00 2.91 -7.77
N PHE A 4 -26.55 4.12 -7.68
CA PHE A 4 -26.38 4.97 -6.49
C PHE A 4 -27.20 4.44 -5.30
N LEU A 5 -28.42 3.96 -5.54
CA LEU A 5 -29.23 3.32 -4.50
C LEU A 5 -28.56 2.05 -3.97
N ALA A 6 -27.98 1.24 -4.87
CA ALA A 6 -27.20 0.07 -4.48
C ALA A 6 -25.99 0.48 -3.63
N LEU A 7 -25.24 1.51 -4.03
CA LEU A 7 -24.11 1.99 -3.24
C LEU A 7 -24.51 2.52 -1.86
N VAL A 8 -25.59 3.31 -1.77
CA VAL A 8 -26.12 3.79 -0.49
C VAL A 8 -26.51 2.60 0.40
N GLY A 9 -27.22 1.60 -0.17
CA GLY A 9 -27.57 0.39 0.56
C GLY A 9 -26.35 -0.42 1.01
N ALA A 10 -25.29 -0.49 0.20
CA ALA A 10 -24.04 -1.14 0.58
C ALA A 10 -23.42 -0.42 1.79
N VAL A 11 -23.19 0.90 1.69
CA VAL A 11 -22.62 1.71 2.77
C VAL A 11 -23.46 1.60 4.05
N ALA A 12 -24.79 1.73 3.95
CA ALA A 12 -25.70 1.58 5.08
C ALA A 12 -25.60 0.20 5.73
N THR A 13 -25.52 -0.86 4.92
CA THR A 13 -25.35 -2.24 5.42
C THR A 13 -24.06 -2.38 6.21
N ALA A 14 -22.92 -1.93 5.68
CA ALA A 14 -21.65 -2.00 6.37
C ALA A 14 -21.65 -1.19 7.67
N HIS A 15 -22.22 0.02 7.63
CA HIS A 15 -22.31 0.90 8.79
C HIS A 15 -23.25 0.39 9.89
N SER A 16 -24.36 -0.24 9.51
CA SER A 16 -25.31 -0.86 10.44
C SER A 16 -24.79 -2.14 11.10
N ASN A 17 -23.62 -2.62 10.69
CA ASN A 17 -23.00 -3.83 11.22
C ASN A 17 -21.57 -3.51 11.67
N PRO A 18 -21.39 -2.68 12.71
CA PRO A 18 -20.06 -2.33 13.20
C PRO A 18 -19.36 -3.55 13.82
N ALA A 19 -18.03 -3.52 13.85
CA ALA A 19 -17.24 -4.54 14.52
C ALA A 19 -17.47 -4.49 16.04
N THR A 20 -17.75 -5.65 16.64
CA THR A 20 -17.92 -5.79 18.09
C THR A 20 -16.69 -6.39 18.78
N GLY A 21 -15.66 -6.69 18.00
CA GLY A 21 -14.43 -7.33 18.44
C GLY A 21 -13.48 -7.58 17.27
N TYR A 22 -12.44 -8.35 17.50
CA TYR A 22 -11.41 -8.62 16.51
C TYR A 22 -11.97 -9.47 15.37
N GLU A 23 -11.78 -8.97 14.15
CA GLU A 23 -12.25 -9.60 12.92
C GLU A 23 -11.04 -10.13 12.14
N LEU A 24 -10.89 -11.45 12.08
CA LEU A 24 -9.75 -12.11 11.42
C LEU A 24 -9.64 -11.78 9.92
N SER A 25 -10.77 -11.52 9.26
CA SER A 25 -10.85 -11.13 7.86
C SER A 25 -11.96 -10.11 7.68
N LEU A 26 -11.60 -8.92 7.19
CA LEU A 26 -12.55 -7.88 6.85
C LEU A 26 -13.57 -8.35 5.80
N TYR A 27 -13.15 -9.18 4.84
CA TYR A 27 -14.05 -9.73 3.82
C TYR A 27 -15.11 -10.64 4.41
N ALA A 28 -14.71 -11.54 5.33
CA ALA A 28 -15.60 -12.52 5.92
C ALA A 28 -16.55 -11.88 6.94
N ALA A 29 -16.11 -10.84 7.65
CA ALA A 29 -16.92 -10.13 8.61
C ALA A 29 -17.90 -9.12 7.99
N THR A 30 -17.61 -8.64 6.77
CA THR A 30 -18.50 -7.73 6.05
C THR A 30 -19.71 -8.49 5.48
N PRO A 31 -20.97 -8.07 5.75
CA PRO A 31 -22.18 -8.77 5.31
C PRO A 31 -22.23 -9.02 3.81
N LEU A 32 -22.77 -10.17 3.40
CA LEU A 32 -22.93 -10.52 1.98
C LEU A 32 -23.75 -9.48 1.20
N THR A 33 -24.74 -8.87 1.85
CA THR A 33 -25.56 -7.79 1.28
C THR A 33 -24.72 -6.59 0.85
N PHE A 34 -23.66 -6.22 1.57
CA PHE A 34 -22.71 -5.19 1.15
C PHE A 34 -22.07 -5.58 -0.18
N TRP A 35 -21.52 -6.80 -0.29
CA TRP A 35 -20.82 -7.27 -1.48
C TRP A 35 -21.73 -7.35 -2.71
N ALA A 36 -22.96 -7.81 -2.54
CA ALA A 36 -23.95 -7.87 -3.62
C ALA A 36 -24.32 -6.46 -4.14
N LEU A 37 -24.58 -5.52 -3.23
CA LEU A 37 -24.94 -4.14 -3.58
C LEU A 37 -23.75 -3.35 -4.14
N TYR A 38 -22.56 -3.52 -3.57
CA TYR A 38 -21.30 -2.97 -4.09
C TYR A 38 -21.02 -3.50 -5.51
N GLY A 39 -21.14 -4.82 -5.71
CA GLY A 39 -20.98 -5.45 -7.02
C GLY A 39 -21.97 -4.90 -8.05
N CYS A 40 -23.23 -4.71 -7.66
CA CYS A 40 -24.25 -4.08 -8.50
C CYS A 40 -23.86 -2.64 -8.88
N ALA A 41 -23.43 -1.82 -7.91
CA ALA A 41 -22.99 -0.45 -8.16
C ALA A 41 -21.80 -0.38 -9.13
N MET A 42 -20.80 -1.24 -8.93
CA MET A 42 -19.61 -1.34 -9.79
C MET A 42 -19.96 -1.83 -11.21
N PHE A 43 -20.84 -2.82 -11.32
CA PHE A 43 -21.33 -3.31 -12.61
C PHE A 43 -22.09 -2.22 -13.37
N VAL A 44 -23.03 -1.53 -12.71
CA VAL A 44 -23.79 -0.42 -13.33
C VAL A 44 -22.85 0.72 -13.74
N SER A 45 -21.88 1.07 -12.90
CA SER A 45 -20.84 2.06 -13.23
C SER A 45 -20.10 1.68 -14.52
N LEU A 46 -19.58 0.46 -14.59
CA LEU A 46 -18.80 -0.02 -15.74
C LEU A 46 -19.62 -0.09 -17.01
N PHE A 47 -20.81 -0.70 -16.91
CA PHE A 47 -21.74 -0.87 -18.01
C PHE A 47 -22.11 0.47 -18.64
N VAL A 48 -22.51 1.44 -17.82
CA VAL A 48 -22.89 2.78 -18.27
C VAL A 48 -21.68 3.54 -18.78
N ALA A 49 -20.53 3.49 -18.10
CA ALA A 49 -19.34 4.23 -18.50
C ALA A 49 -18.78 3.81 -19.87
N LEU A 50 -18.93 2.54 -20.26
CA LEU A 50 -18.49 2.04 -21.57
C LEU A 50 -19.49 2.33 -22.70
N ARG A 51 -20.79 2.28 -22.40
CA ARG A 51 -21.86 2.40 -23.41
C ARG A 51 -22.39 3.82 -23.60
N ALA A 52 -22.27 4.69 -22.60
CA ALA A 52 -22.81 6.05 -22.67
C ALA A 52 -22.12 6.88 -23.78
N SER A 53 -22.92 7.37 -24.72
CA SER A 53 -22.53 8.40 -25.68
C SER A 53 -22.46 9.79 -25.03
N ASN A 54 -23.36 10.05 -24.07
CA ASN A 54 -23.41 11.29 -23.31
C ASN A 54 -22.22 11.39 -22.33
N ARG A 55 -21.44 12.47 -22.44
CA ARG A 55 -20.25 12.72 -21.60
C ARG A 55 -20.59 12.88 -20.11
N TRP A 56 -21.70 13.54 -19.79
CA TRP A 56 -22.14 13.73 -18.41
C TRP A 56 -22.53 12.39 -17.79
N LEU A 57 -23.34 11.58 -18.49
CA LEU A 57 -23.72 10.25 -18.02
C LEU A 57 -22.49 9.35 -17.77
N ARG A 58 -21.50 9.37 -18.68
CA ARG A 58 -20.24 8.65 -18.48
C ARG A 58 -19.49 9.15 -17.25
N ARG A 59 -19.35 10.47 -17.07
CA ARG A 59 -18.68 11.06 -15.89
C ARG A 59 -19.39 10.68 -14.59
N THR A 60 -20.72 10.75 -14.56
CA THR A 60 -21.54 10.33 -13.41
C THR A 60 -21.37 8.84 -13.11
N ALA A 61 -21.29 7.99 -14.13
CA ALA A 61 -21.00 6.56 -13.96
C ALA A 61 -19.59 6.32 -13.42
N LEU A 62 -18.57 7.04 -13.90
CA LEU A 62 -17.22 6.97 -13.34
C LEU A 62 -17.18 7.48 -11.89
N GLY A 63 -17.93 8.54 -11.58
CA GLY A 63 -18.11 9.03 -10.22
C GLY A 63 -18.72 7.98 -9.29
N LEU A 64 -19.76 7.27 -9.75
CA LEU A 64 -20.34 6.13 -9.02
C LEU A 64 -19.29 5.05 -8.71
N GLY A 65 -18.48 4.65 -9.71
CA GLY A 65 -17.42 3.66 -9.51
C GLY A 65 -16.32 4.15 -8.56
N GLY A 66 -15.98 5.44 -8.63
CA GLY A 66 -15.03 6.08 -7.73
C GLY A 66 -15.51 6.10 -6.28
N ILE A 67 -16.76 6.48 -6.03
CA ILE A 67 -17.35 6.49 -4.69
C ILE A 67 -17.53 5.06 -4.17
N ALA A 68 -17.91 4.11 -5.02
CA ALA A 68 -17.96 2.70 -4.63
C ALA A 68 -16.58 2.19 -4.20
N THR A 69 -15.53 2.48 -4.97
CA THR A 69 -14.16 2.09 -4.61
C THR A 69 -13.65 2.82 -3.37
N MET A 70 -14.06 4.08 -3.16
CA MET A 70 -13.83 4.80 -1.90
C MET A 70 -14.50 4.11 -0.71
N ALA A 71 -15.75 3.65 -0.85
CA ALA A 71 -16.43 2.89 0.19
C ALA A 71 -15.72 1.56 0.48
N PHE A 72 -15.20 0.88 -0.54
CA PHE A 72 -14.36 -0.32 -0.36
C PHE A 72 -13.07 0.02 0.42
N ALA A 73 -12.35 1.07 0.02
CA ALA A 73 -11.12 1.49 0.69
C ALA A 73 -11.36 1.97 2.13
N GLY A 74 -12.52 2.57 2.38
CA GLY A 74 -12.98 3.04 3.68
C GLY A 74 -13.73 1.99 4.49
N LEU A 75 -13.73 0.71 4.10
CA LEU A 75 -14.45 -0.34 4.85
C LEU A 75 -14.10 -0.38 6.35
N PRO A 76 -12.83 -0.26 6.78
CA PRO A 76 -12.51 -0.18 8.21
C PRO A 76 -13.23 0.98 8.92
N VAL A 77 -13.33 2.15 8.28
CA VAL A 77 -14.06 3.31 8.80
C VAL A 77 -15.56 3.04 8.84
N LEU A 78 -16.11 2.47 7.75
CA LEU A 78 -17.55 2.16 7.66
C LEU A 78 -17.97 1.12 8.70
N ARG A 79 -17.11 0.14 9.01
CA ARG A 79 -17.35 -0.87 10.06
C ARG A 79 -17.02 -0.39 11.47
N GLY A 80 -16.60 0.86 11.65
CA GLY A 80 -16.31 1.42 12.98
C GLY A 80 -15.10 0.79 13.65
N TYR A 81 -14.07 0.42 12.89
CA TYR A 81 -12.82 -0.06 13.47
C TYR A 81 -12.11 1.08 14.21
N TRP A 82 -11.66 0.83 15.44
CA TRP A 82 -10.83 1.77 16.19
C TRP A 82 -9.54 2.09 15.42
N PHE A 83 -8.83 1.05 14.96
CA PHE A 83 -7.68 1.23 14.09
C PHE A 83 -7.43 -0.01 13.21
N TYR A 84 -6.75 0.20 12.08
CA TYR A 84 -6.48 -0.88 11.11
C TYR A 84 -5.02 -0.89 10.70
N SER A 85 -4.09 -1.03 11.65
CA SER A 85 -2.66 -1.23 11.36
C SER A 85 -1.89 -1.67 12.61
N GLY A 86 -2.12 -2.89 13.10
CA GLY A 86 -1.51 -3.41 14.34
C GLY A 86 0.02 -3.61 14.35
N GLY A 87 0.72 -3.25 13.28
CA GLY A 87 2.17 -3.28 13.18
C GLY A 87 2.80 -1.89 13.28
N ASP A 88 3.58 -1.52 12.27
CA ASP A 88 4.26 -0.21 12.18
C ASP A 88 3.29 0.99 12.24
N GLY A 89 2.02 0.80 11.89
CA GLY A 89 1.02 1.86 11.97
C GLY A 89 0.70 2.31 13.40
N LEU A 90 0.80 1.43 14.40
CA LEU A 90 0.64 1.85 15.81
C LEU A 90 1.81 2.74 16.24
N THR A 91 3.05 2.41 15.84
CA THR A 91 4.20 3.30 16.04
C THR A 91 3.98 4.66 15.39
N HIS A 92 3.44 4.69 14.16
CA HIS A 92 3.09 5.94 13.49
C HIS A 92 2.01 6.73 14.22
N LEU A 93 1.02 6.06 14.80
CA LEU A 93 0.01 6.69 15.64
C LEU A 93 0.63 7.29 16.90
N GLY A 94 1.53 6.56 17.57
CA GLY A 94 2.30 7.05 18.72
C GLY A 94 3.17 8.25 18.37
N TRP A 95 3.82 8.24 17.20
CA TRP A 95 4.59 9.40 16.75
C TRP A 95 3.73 10.62 16.45
N ALA A 96 2.56 10.43 15.85
CA ALA A 96 1.62 11.53 15.64
C ALA A 96 1.13 12.09 16.99
N ARG A 97 0.86 11.22 17.98
CA ARG A 97 0.50 11.64 19.35
C ARG A 97 1.63 12.42 20.00
N GLY A 98 2.87 11.94 19.89
CA GLY A 98 4.07 12.59 20.45
C GLY A 98 4.28 14.00 19.91
N ILE A 99 4.05 14.21 18.60
CA ILE A 99 4.06 15.55 17.99
C ILE A 99 2.92 16.41 18.54
N GLN A 100 1.71 15.86 18.64
CA GLN A 100 0.52 16.60 19.10
C GLN A 100 0.65 17.09 20.54
N VAL A 101 1.23 16.28 21.43
CA VAL A 101 1.46 16.64 22.84
C VAL A 101 2.78 17.39 23.09
N GLY A 102 3.59 17.59 22.04
CA GLY A 102 4.82 18.38 22.10
C GLY A 102 6.05 17.66 22.65
N ASN A 103 6.07 16.32 22.65
CA ASN A 103 7.22 15.53 23.10
C ASN A 103 8.44 15.70 22.18
N PHE A 104 8.22 15.93 20.89
CA PHE A 104 9.25 16.19 19.88
C PHE A 104 8.66 16.90 18.65
N LEU A 105 9.52 17.47 17.80
CA LEU A 105 9.11 18.21 16.62
C LEU A 105 8.89 17.28 15.42
N PRO A 106 8.00 17.63 14.45
CA PRO A 106 7.85 16.86 13.22
C PRO A 106 9.18 16.66 12.48
N THR A 107 10.06 17.66 12.49
CA THR A 107 11.37 17.62 11.82
C THR A 107 12.37 16.65 12.46
N ASP A 108 12.08 16.13 13.66
CA ASP A 108 12.91 15.11 14.30
C ASP A 108 12.65 13.72 13.68
N LEU A 109 11.49 13.55 13.02
CA LEU A 109 11.18 12.36 12.24
C LEU A 109 11.78 12.45 10.84
N ARG A 110 12.29 11.31 10.37
CA ARG A 110 12.83 11.16 9.00
C ARG A 110 11.80 11.46 7.90
N TYR A 111 10.51 11.28 8.19
CA TYR A 111 9.42 11.47 7.26
C TYR A 111 8.11 11.87 7.99
N PRO A 112 7.93 13.16 8.32
CA PRO A 112 6.79 13.61 9.10
C PRO A 112 5.49 13.79 8.31
N GLY A 113 5.51 13.62 6.97
CA GLY A 113 4.38 14.00 6.14
C GLY A 113 3.07 13.30 6.51
N MET A 114 3.08 11.98 6.77
CA MET A 114 1.86 11.28 7.19
C MET A 114 1.32 11.80 8.53
N HIS A 115 2.20 11.99 9.52
CA HIS A 115 1.84 12.45 10.86
C HIS A 115 1.26 13.86 10.83
N SER A 116 1.90 14.75 10.07
CA SER A 116 1.48 16.16 9.94
C SER A 116 0.10 16.27 9.28
N VAL A 117 -0.16 15.48 8.24
CA VAL A 117 -1.47 15.43 7.57
C VAL A 117 -2.53 14.80 8.47
N THR A 118 -2.18 13.76 9.25
CA THR A 118 -3.08 13.17 10.23
C THR A 118 -3.48 14.17 11.32
N ILE A 119 -2.54 14.88 11.92
CA ILE A 119 -2.82 15.91 12.93
C ILE A 119 -3.68 17.04 12.34
N LEU A 120 -3.43 17.45 11.09
CA LEU A 120 -4.29 18.42 10.40
C LEU A 120 -5.74 17.92 10.30
N PHE A 121 -5.95 16.64 10.00
CA PHE A 121 -7.29 16.06 9.90
C PHE A 121 -7.98 15.95 11.26
N ASP A 122 -7.24 15.52 12.29
CA ASP A 122 -7.70 15.48 13.69
C ASP A 122 -8.23 16.85 14.11
N VAL A 123 -7.42 17.91 13.94
CA VAL A 123 -7.80 19.28 14.32
C VAL A 123 -8.91 19.84 13.44
N ALA A 124 -8.85 19.63 12.12
CA ALA A 124 -9.81 20.24 11.18
C ALA A 124 -11.21 19.62 11.26
N PHE A 125 -11.30 18.32 11.56
CA PHE A 125 -12.57 17.60 11.62
C PHE A 125 -13.05 17.29 13.05
N GLY A 126 -12.22 17.52 14.07
CA GLY A 126 -12.55 17.22 15.46
C GLY A 126 -12.75 15.72 15.71
N ILE A 127 -11.98 14.89 14.99
CA ILE A 127 -11.97 13.43 15.15
C ILE A 127 -10.66 13.01 15.79
N ASP A 128 -10.62 11.88 16.51
CA ASP A 128 -9.38 11.42 17.11
C ASP A 128 -8.35 10.99 16.06
N LEU A 129 -7.09 10.97 16.50
CA LEU A 129 -5.92 10.72 15.67
C LEU A 129 -5.92 9.35 14.96
N ALA A 130 -6.50 8.31 15.58
CA ALA A 130 -6.57 6.98 14.99
C ALA A 130 -7.51 6.99 13.78
N HIS A 131 -8.71 7.54 13.94
CA HIS A 131 -9.68 7.70 12.84
C HIS A 131 -9.22 8.70 11.78
N ALA A 132 -8.56 9.80 12.18
CA ALA A 132 -7.94 10.74 11.25
C ALA A 132 -6.94 10.04 10.33
N MET A 133 -6.09 9.16 10.87
CA MET A 133 -5.09 8.45 10.09
C MET A 133 -5.71 7.44 9.11
N LEU A 134 -6.82 6.79 9.48
CA LEU A 134 -7.60 5.96 8.57
C LEU A 134 -8.22 6.79 7.44
N LEU A 135 -8.79 7.96 7.75
CA LEU A 135 -9.38 8.84 6.76
C LEU A 135 -8.36 9.37 5.75
N VAL A 136 -7.12 9.67 6.19
CA VAL A 136 -6.02 10.05 5.29
C VAL A 136 -5.73 8.96 4.26
N VAL A 137 -5.76 7.67 4.63
CA VAL A 137 -5.59 6.56 3.68
C VAL A 137 -6.69 6.57 2.61
N VAL A 138 -7.93 6.83 3.00
CA VAL A 138 -9.07 6.94 2.08
C VAL A 138 -8.90 8.12 1.12
N VAL A 139 -8.51 9.29 1.64
CA VAL A 139 -8.27 10.49 0.81
C VAL A 139 -7.17 10.25 -0.22
N LEU A 140 -6.04 9.66 0.19
CA LEU A 140 -4.95 9.35 -0.73
C LEU A 140 -5.34 8.31 -1.78
N SER A 141 -6.22 7.38 -1.43
CA SER A 141 -6.82 6.44 -2.40
C SER A 141 -7.66 7.17 -3.44
N VAL A 142 -8.49 8.14 -3.03
CA VAL A 142 -9.28 8.98 -3.94
C VAL A 142 -8.39 9.81 -4.85
N LEU A 143 -7.29 10.38 -4.33
CA LEU A 143 -6.30 11.07 -5.15
C LEU A 143 -5.70 10.11 -6.19
N PHE A 144 -5.32 8.90 -5.78
CA PHE A 144 -4.81 7.87 -6.69
C PHE A 144 -5.79 7.57 -7.84
N PHE A 145 -7.06 7.29 -7.53
CA PHE A 145 -8.06 7.02 -8.58
C PHE A 145 -8.22 8.20 -9.54
N THR A 146 -8.28 9.40 -8.99
CA THR A 146 -8.49 10.63 -9.74
C THR A 146 -7.33 10.89 -10.69
N PHE A 147 -6.10 10.88 -10.16
CA PHE A 147 -4.93 11.28 -10.94
C PHE A 147 -4.45 10.18 -11.91
N VAL A 148 -4.69 8.90 -11.63
CA VAL A 148 -4.51 7.84 -12.65
C VAL A 148 -5.53 8.01 -13.77
N THR A 149 -6.81 8.28 -13.45
CA THR A 149 -7.87 8.52 -14.44
C THR A 149 -7.55 9.70 -15.36
N LEU A 150 -6.97 10.77 -14.79
CA LEU A 150 -6.58 11.97 -15.53
C LEU A 150 -5.26 11.80 -16.31
N SER A 151 -4.38 10.88 -15.90
CA SER A 151 -3.08 10.66 -16.54
C SER A 151 -3.19 9.95 -17.88
N THR A 152 -4.02 8.90 -17.99
CA THR A 152 -4.08 8.06 -19.19
C THR A 152 -4.49 8.81 -20.46
N PRO A 153 -5.47 9.75 -20.46
CA PRO A 153 -5.78 10.56 -21.63
C PRO A 153 -4.62 11.45 -22.11
N LEU A 154 -3.68 11.83 -21.23
CA LEU A 154 -2.47 12.57 -21.62
C LEU A 154 -1.47 11.68 -22.38
N VAL A 155 -1.52 10.37 -22.15
CA VAL A 155 -0.73 9.37 -22.88
C VAL A 155 -1.42 9.03 -24.19
N PHE A 156 -2.66 8.57 -24.15
CA PHE A 156 -3.43 8.16 -25.32
C PHE A 156 -4.87 8.70 -25.22
N GLU A 157 -5.24 9.60 -26.12
CA GLU A 157 -6.57 10.21 -26.13
C GLU A 157 -7.56 9.35 -26.92
N SER A 158 -8.62 8.89 -26.25
CA SER A 158 -9.71 8.16 -26.89
C SER A 158 -10.99 8.26 -26.06
N ARG A 159 -12.12 7.88 -26.67
CA ARG A 159 -13.40 7.73 -25.94
C ARG A 159 -13.34 6.70 -24.79
N TYR A 160 -12.38 5.77 -24.82
CA TYR A 160 -12.24 4.69 -23.83
C TYR A 160 -11.23 5.01 -22.74
N SER A 161 -10.37 6.02 -22.93
CA SER A 161 -9.20 6.25 -22.07
C SER A 161 -9.58 6.52 -20.61
N SER A 162 -10.54 7.40 -20.34
CA SER A 162 -10.97 7.69 -18.96
C SER A 162 -11.62 6.49 -18.28
N THR A 163 -12.44 5.72 -19.00
CA THR A 163 -13.10 4.53 -18.44
C THR A 163 -12.08 3.42 -18.15
N ALA A 164 -11.18 3.15 -19.10
CA ALA A 164 -10.11 2.18 -18.90
C ALA A 164 -9.21 2.59 -17.73
N ALA A 165 -8.87 3.88 -17.61
CA ALA A 165 -8.03 4.39 -16.54
C ALA A 165 -8.69 4.32 -15.16
N ALA A 166 -9.95 4.73 -15.04
CA ALA A 166 -10.70 4.65 -13.79
C ALA A 166 -10.79 3.22 -13.28
N PHE A 167 -11.23 2.28 -14.12
CA PHE A 167 -11.36 0.88 -13.72
C PHE A 167 -10.02 0.19 -13.50
N SER A 168 -8.94 0.64 -14.14
CA SER A 168 -7.58 0.19 -13.82
C SER A 168 -7.11 0.71 -12.46
N ALA A 169 -7.45 1.97 -12.13
CA ALA A 169 -7.11 2.55 -10.83
C ALA A 169 -7.91 1.89 -9.69
N PHE A 170 -9.18 1.55 -9.92
CA PHE A 170 -10.02 0.88 -8.92
C PHE A 170 -9.51 -0.51 -8.51
N MET A 171 -8.55 -1.08 -9.25
CA MET A 171 -7.93 -2.36 -8.91
C MET A 171 -6.87 -2.26 -7.81
N PHE A 172 -6.37 -1.05 -7.49
CA PHE A 172 -5.29 -0.88 -6.50
C PHE A 172 -4.03 -1.72 -6.76
N LEU A 173 -3.62 -1.89 -8.03
CA LEU A 173 -2.42 -2.68 -8.37
C LEU A 173 -1.13 -2.31 -7.61
N PRO A 174 -0.91 -1.06 -7.13
CA PRO A 174 0.21 -0.74 -6.25
C PRO A 174 0.17 -1.38 -4.85
N ILE A 175 -0.99 -1.86 -4.39
CA ILE A 175 -1.20 -2.49 -3.08
C ILE A 175 -1.09 -4.00 -3.23
N THR A 176 -0.15 -4.62 -2.50
CA THR A 176 0.20 -6.04 -2.66
C THR A 176 -0.02 -6.87 -1.40
N SER A 177 -0.31 -6.23 -0.27
CA SER A 177 -0.39 -6.85 1.07
C SER A 177 0.92 -7.51 1.55
N LEU A 178 2.03 -7.39 0.81
CA LEU A 178 3.35 -7.88 1.20
C LEU A 178 4.23 -6.78 1.80
N SER A 179 4.32 -5.64 1.13
CA SER A 179 5.06 -4.46 1.64
C SER A 179 4.44 -3.13 1.24
N THR A 180 3.28 -3.19 0.57
CA THR A 180 2.41 -2.06 0.28
C THR A 180 0.99 -2.47 0.67
N HIS A 181 0.36 -1.64 1.48
CA HIS A 181 -0.84 -1.95 2.25
C HIS A 181 -1.85 -0.80 2.15
N LEU A 182 -3.14 -1.13 2.10
CA LEU A 182 -4.23 -0.16 2.20
C LEU A 182 -4.55 0.13 3.67
N GLN A 183 -3.56 0.67 4.38
CA GLN A 183 -3.64 1.00 5.79
C GLN A 183 -2.64 2.11 6.14
N PRO A 184 -2.64 2.64 7.38
CA PRO A 184 -1.60 3.52 7.88
C PRO A 184 -0.18 2.94 7.71
N HIS A 185 0.49 3.36 6.63
CA HIS A 185 1.83 2.97 6.23
C HIS A 185 2.41 4.04 5.30
N ALA A 186 3.46 4.74 5.75
CA ALA A 186 4.02 5.92 5.11
C ALA A 186 4.33 5.71 3.61
N MET A 187 5.00 4.58 3.29
CA MET A 187 5.42 4.28 1.93
C MET A 187 4.23 4.00 1.00
N SER A 188 3.20 3.28 1.47
CA SER A 188 1.99 3.03 0.66
C SER A 188 1.30 4.34 0.30
N GLN A 189 1.12 5.19 1.32
CA GLN A 189 0.46 6.48 1.19
C GLN A 189 1.24 7.40 0.23
N ALA A 190 2.57 7.42 0.34
CA ALA A 190 3.43 8.16 -0.57
C ALA A 190 3.32 7.63 -2.03
N ILE A 191 3.25 6.30 -2.24
CA ILE A 191 3.04 5.71 -3.58
C ILE A 191 1.70 6.15 -4.16
N LEU A 192 0.61 6.11 -3.40
CA LEU A 192 -0.70 6.58 -3.86
C LEU A 192 -0.66 8.09 -4.19
N PHE A 193 -0.03 8.89 -3.33
CA PHE A 193 0.15 10.33 -3.57
C PHE A 193 1.02 10.64 -4.80
N SER A 194 2.00 9.78 -5.13
CA SER A 194 2.86 9.98 -6.31
C SER A 194 2.11 9.95 -7.65
N SER A 195 0.87 9.44 -7.69
CA SER A 195 -0.03 9.57 -8.84
C SER A 195 -0.27 11.04 -9.23
N VAL A 196 -0.33 11.95 -8.25
CA VAL A 196 -0.44 13.40 -8.45
C VAL A 196 0.79 13.91 -9.18
N ALA A 197 1.99 13.53 -8.72
CA ALA A 197 3.25 13.91 -9.35
C ALA A 197 3.36 13.38 -10.77
N VAL A 198 3.00 12.12 -11.02
CA VAL A 198 3.01 11.54 -12.38
C VAL A 198 2.07 12.31 -13.30
N TYR A 199 0.84 12.59 -12.85
CA TYR A 199 -0.10 13.42 -13.64
C TYR A 199 0.49 14.80 -13.96
N LEU A 200 1.04 15.49 -12.95
CA LEU A 200 1.61 16.82 -13.11
C LEU A 200 2.82 16.81 -14.05
N VAL A 201 3.68 15.79 -14.00
CA VAL A 201 4.79 15.61 -14.94
C VAL A 201 4.25 15.45 -16.37
N LEU A 202 3.30 14.55 -16.60
CA LEU A 202 2.72 14.35 -17.93
C LEU A 202 2.08 15.64 -18.45
N LYS A 203 1.32 16.34 -17.59
CA LYS A 203 0.67 17.60 -17.95
C LYS A 203 1.68 18.71 -18.22
N TYR A 204 2.75 18.80 -17.43
CA TYR A 204 3.81 19.79 -17.57
C TYR A 204 4.58 19.61 -18.87
N VAL A 205 5.01 18.39 -19.17
CA VAL A 205 5.76 18.02 -20.39
C VAL A 205 4.93 18.27 -21.66
N ARG A 206 3.61 18.09 -21.57
CA ARG A 206 2.63 18.40 -22.63
C ARG A 206 2.32 19.88 -22.81
N SER A 207 2.65 20.73 -21.83
CA SER A 207 2.27 22.13 -21.85
C SER A 207 3.20 22.94 -22.76
N PRO A 208 2.71 24.00 -23.43
CA PRO A 208 3.57 24.86 -24.23
C PRO A 208 4.74 25.42 -23.41
N ALA A 209 5.91 25.50 -24.02
CA ALA A 209 7.08 26.12 -23.41
C ALA A 209 6.92 27.65 -23.47
N SER A 210 6.57 28.26 -22.35
CA SER A 210 6.79 29.69 -22.10
C SER A 210 8.00 29.79 -21.19
N LEU A 211 9.04 30.51 -21.62
CA LEU A 211 10.30 30.70 -20.89
C LEU A 211 10.13 31.58 -19.64
N LEU A 212 9.04 32.36 -19.54
CA LEU A 212 8.87 33.42 -18.55
C LEU A 212 7.62 33.27 -17.67
N SER A 213 6.81 32.22 -17.84
CA SER A 213 5.70 31.95 -16.91
C SER A 213 5.96 30.71 -16.08
N SER A 214 6.07 30.91 -14.76
CA SER A 214 5.73 29.89 -13.77
C SER A 214 4.31 29.42 -14.09
N SER A 215 4.19 28.32 -14.84
CA SER A 215 2.88 27.74 -15.09
C SER A 215 2.37 27.21 -13.76
N ALA A 216 1.08 27.38 -13.47
CA ALA A 216 0.48 26.81 -12.26
C ALA A 216 0.81 25.32 -12.12
N VAL A 217 0.85 24.59 -13.24
CA VAL A 217 1.28 23.17 -13.29
C VAL A 217 2.73 22.98 -12.80
N GLY A 218 3.66 23.85 -13.21
CA GLY A 218 5.05 23.79 -12.75
C GLY A 218 5.20 24.13 -11.27
N ALA A 219 4.45 25.12 -10.76
CA ALA A 219 4.44 25.44 -9.33
C ALA A 219 3.84 24.30 -8.50
N SER A 220 2.71 23.72 -8.94
CA SER A 220 2.10 22.54 -8.31
C SER A 220 3.03 21.33 -8.33
N LEU A 221 3.78 21.11 -9.43
CA LEU A 221 4.73 20.01 -9.53
C LEU A 221 5.91 20.21 -8.56
N ALA A 222 6.44 21.42 -8.44
CA ALA A 222 7.49 21.75 -7.48
C ALA A 222 7.01 21.53 -6.04
N LEU A 223 5.82 22.05 -5.69
CA LEU A 223 5.23 21.86 -4.36
C LEU A 223 4.96 20.38 -4.05
N THR A 224 4.42 19.63 -5.01
CA THR A 224 4.17 18.19 -4.86
C THR A 224 5.49 17.42 -4.70
N SER A 225 6.54 17.83 -5.39
CA SER A 225 7.88 17.23 -5.30
C SER A 225 8.47 17.42 -3.90
N VAL A 226 8.40 18.65 -3.35
CA VAL A 226 8.82 18.94 -1.96
C VAL A 226 7.97 18.16 -0.96
N ALA A 227 6.65 18.12 -1.15
CA ALA A 227 5.75 17.36 -0.29
C ALA A 227 6.11 15.86 -0.28
N LEU A 228 6.42 15.26 -1.43
CA LEU A 228 6.85 13.86 -1.53
C LEU A 228 8.15 13.58 -0.76
N VAL A 229 9.10 14.52 -0.73
CA VAL A 229 10.34 14.39 0.06
C VAL A 229 10.04 14.28 1.54
N VAL A 230 9.21 15.20 2.06
CA VAL A 230 8.79 15.23 3.47
C VAL A 230 7.89 14.05 3.82
N TYR A 231 7.11 13.58 2.85
CA TYR A 231 6.23 12.43 3.03
C TYR A 231 7.00 11.13 3.14
N HIS A 232 7.94 10.88 2.22
CA HIS A 232 8.81 9.71 2.29
C HIS A 232 10.06 9.88 1.38
N PRO A 233 11.24 10.19 1.93
CA PRO A 233 12.44 10.45 1.12
C PRO A 233 12.91 9.19 0.36
N GLN A 234 12.75 8.00 0.95
CA GLN A 234 13.05 6.76 0.23
C GLN A 234 12.19 6.57 -1.03
N LEU A 235 10.91 7.01 -1.03
CA LEU A 235 10.09 6.95 -2.25
C LEU A 235 10.67 7.89 -3.31
N VAL A 236 11.09 9.09 -2.92
CA VAL A 236 11.67 10.07 -3.83
C VAL A 236 12.91 9.50 -4.51
N ALA A 237 13.76 8.77 -3.78
CA ALA A 237 14.89 8.12 -4.41
C ALA A 237 14.49 7.08 -5.47
N HIS A 238 13.38 6.35 -5.27
CA HIS A 238 12.84 5.46 -6.30
C HIS A 238 12.19 6.24 -7.46
N LEU A 239 11.66 7.45 -7.21
CA LEU A 239 11.13 8.34 -8.26
C LEU A 239 12.21 9.07 -9.05
N LEU A 240 13.43 9.25 -8.53
CA LEU A 240 14.51 9.92 -9.25
C LEU A 240 14.81 9.29 -10.62
N PRO A 241 14.91 7.95 -10.78
CA PRO A 241 15.01 7.32 -12.11
C PRO A 241 13.92 7.75 -13.09
N PHE A 242 12.69 8.01 -12.62
CA PHE A 242 11.60 8.51 -13.46
C PHE A 242 11.89 9.94 -13.97
N PHE A 243 12.25 10.85 -13.08
CA PHE A 243 12.57 12.24 -13.45
C PHE A 243 13.84 12.35 -14.29
N VAL A 244 14.92 11.71 -13.87
CA VAL A 244 16.22 11.72 -14.53
C VAL A 244 16.16 10.99 -15.87
N GLY A 245 15.47 9.85 -15.94
CA GLY A 245 15.26 9.11 -17.18
C GLY A 245 14.52 9.93 -18.24
N ILE A 246 13.47 10.67 -17.85
CA ILE A 246 12.78 11.62 -18.72
C ILE A 246 13.75 12.71 -19.22
N CYS A 247 14.53 13.31 -18.33
CA CYS A 247 15.51 14.34 -18.71
C CYS A 247 16.54 13.80 -19.72
N GLY A 248 17.09 12.61 -19.46
CA GLY A 248 18.04 11.94 -20.35
C GLY A 248 17.46 11.69 -21.74
N LEU A 249 16.22 11.17 -21.82
CA LEU A 249 15.53 10.99 -23.10
C LEU A 249 15.26 12.32 -23.81
N GLN A 250 14.86 13.37 -23.08
CA GLN A 250 14.66 14.69 -23.69
C GLN A 250 15.95 15.22 -24.32
N VAL A 251 17.10 15.10 -23.64
CA VAL A 251 18.41 15.50 -24.20
C VAL A 251 18.75 14.65 -25.43
N LEU A 252 18.60 13.33 -25.32
CA LEU A 252 18.91 12.37 -26.39
C LEU A 252 18.12 12.67 -27.67
N TYR A 253 16.80 12.80 -27.55
CA TYR A 253 15.92 13.01 -28.69
C TYR A 253 16.07 14.40 -29.28
N ARG A 254 16.28 15.44 -28.46
CA ARG A 254 16.56 16.80 -28.98
C ARG A 254 17.88 16.87 -29.74
N ARG A 255 18.87 16.05 -29.38
CA ARG A 255 20.18 16.02 -30.03
C ARG A 255 20.21 15.17 -31.30
N TRP A 256 19.53 14.02 -31.30
CA TRP A 256 19.70 13.00 -32.35
C TRP A 256 18.42 12.57 -33.07
N ARG A 257 17.22 12.96 -32.59
CA ARG A 257 15.91 12.62 -33.20
C ARG A 257 14.92 13.79 -33.10
N THR A 258 15.24 14.88 -33.79
CA THR A 258 14.48 16.14 -33.76
C THR A 258 13.03 16.00 -34.26
N ASP A 259 12.75 15.02 -35.11
CA ASP A 259 11.41 14.79 -35.69
C ASP A 259 10.46 14.04 -34.74
N HIS A 260 10.98 13.50 -33.63
CA HIS A 260 10.17 12.76 -32.67
C HIS A 260 9.38 13.71 -31.74
N PRO A 261 8.14 13.37 -31.33
CA PRO A 261 7.33 14.24 -30.45
C PRO A 261 8.04 14.73 -29.19
N ILE A 262 8.89 13.89 -28.58
CA ILE A 262 9.70 14.23 -27.39
C ILE A 262 10.56 15.48 -27.59
N ALA A 263 11.10 15.71 -28.79
CA ALA A 263 11.96 16.87 -29.04
C ALA A 263 11.23 18.20 -28.80
N SER A 264 9.92 18.23 -29.05
CA SER A 264 9.04 19.39 -28.85
C SER A 264 8.49 19.54 -27.42
N HIS A 265 8.60 18.51 -26.59
CA HIS A 265 8.05 18.53 -25.23
C HIS A 265 8.75 19.55 -24.33
N ARG A 266 8.02 20.14 -23.37
CA ARG A 266 8.62 21.05 -22.38
C ARG A 266 9.68 20.33 -21.54
N PRO A 267 10.90 20.89 -21.39
CA PRO A 267 11.96 20.26 -20.61
C PRO A 267 11.63 20.12 -19.13
N LEU A 268 11.92 18.97 -18.54
CA LEU A 268 11.70 18.67 -17.11
C LEU A 268 12.87 19.10 -16.21
N TYR A 269 13.99 19.58 -16.77
CA TYR A 269 15.26 19.81 -16.07
C TYR A 269 15.13 20.62 -14.78
N VAL A 270 14.42 21.76 -14.82
CA VAL A 270 14.24 22.62 -13.64
C VAL A 270 13.45 21.92 -12.54
N GLN A 271 12.40 21.18 -12.90
CA GLN A 271 11.58 20.44 -11.93
C GLN A 271 12.37 19.29 -11.30
N THR A 272 13.17 18.59 -12.11
CA THR A 272 14.10 17.57 -11.61
C THR A 272 15.15 18.17 -10.67
N ALA A 273 15.71 19.33 -11.00
CA ALA A 273 16.66 20.03 -10.14
C ALA A 273 16.03 20.44 -8.80
N VAL A 274 14.79 20.93 -8.81
CA VAL A 274 14.03 21.23 -7.57
C VAL A 274 13.83 19.99 -6.72
N LEU A 275 13.40 18.86 -7.31
CA LEU A 275 13.23 17.60 -6.59
C LEU A 275 14.55 17.10 -6.00
N VAL A 276 15.64 17.12 -6.77
CA VAL A 276 16.97 16.72 -6.32
C VAL A 276 17.47 17.63 -5.20
N ALA A 277 17.33 18.95 -5.34
CA ALA A 277 17.73 19.90 -4.31
C ALA A 277 16.95 19.70 -3.01
N ALA A 278 15.62 19.59 -3.08
CA ALA A 278 14.79 19.33 -1.91
C ALA A 278 15.16 18.00 -1.23
N PHE A 279 15.38 16.94 -2.02
CA PHE A 279 15.81 15.64 -1.52
C PHE A 279 17.18 15.70 -0.82
N LEU A 280 18.17 16.36 -1.43
CA LEU A 280 19.52 16.51 -0.87
C LEU A 280 19.51 17.34 0.41
N VAL A 281 18.78 18.45 0.44
CA VAL A 281 18.61 19.28 1.64
C VAL A 281 18.00 18.45 2.77
N TRP A 282 16.90 17.72 2.51
CA TRP A 282 16.25 16.92 3.53
C TRP A 282 17.14 15.80 4.08
N ILE A 283 17.83 15.08 3.19
CA ILE A 283 18.60 13.90 3.58
C ILE A 283 19.92 14.25 4.26
N SER A 284 20.51 15.41 3.93
CA SER A 284 21.71 15.90 4.61
C SER A 284 21.51 16.05 6.11
N ASN A 285 20.27 16.30 6.54
CA ASN A 285 19.90 16.45 7.95
C ASN A 285 19.61 15.12 8.67
N HIS A 286 19.54 13.97 7.96
CA HIS A 286 19.00 12.72 8.52
C HIS A 286 19.85 11.45 8.26
N GLY A 287 21.01 11.54 7.60
CA GLY A 287 22.02 10.46 7.50
C GLY A 287 21.58 9.13 6.84
N PHE A 288 20.36 9.05 6.29
CA PHE A 288 19.67 7.80 5.97
C PHE A 288 20.24 7.01 4.77
N PHE A 289 20.82 7.68 3.78
CA PHE A 289 21.05 7.05 2.47
C PHE A 289 22.29 6.15 2.38
N SER A 290 23.35 6.47 3.10
CA SER A 290 24.62 5.73 3.00
C SER A 290 24.50 4.32 3.58
N GLY A 291 23.79 4.16 4.70
CA GLY A 291 23.65 2.87 5.39
C GLY A 291 22.81 1.84 4.63
N VAL A 292 21.63 2.23 4.13
CA VAL A 292 20.71 1.30 3.43
C VAL A 292 21.24 0.91 2.06
N ILE A 293 21.81 1.85 1.31
CA ILE A 293 22.42 1.56 0.01
C ILE A 293 23.71 0.77 0.19
N GLY A 294 24.55 1.14 1.15
CA GLY A 294 25.75 0.37 1.50
C GLY A 294 25.41 -1.08 1.83
N TYR A 295 24.42 -1.29 2.70
CA TYR A 295 23.93 -2.63 3.05
C TYR A 295 23.39 -3.40 1.84
N ALA A 296 22.53 -2.78 1.02
CA ALA A 296 21.95 -3.41 -0.16
C ALA A 296 23.02 -3.80 -1.20
N VAL A 297 24.00 -2.93 -1.43
CA VAL A 297 25.10 -3.16 -2.39
C VAL A 297 26.03 -4.25 -1.89
N THR A 298 26.45 -4.21 -0.62
CA THR A 298 27.33 -5.23 -0.03
C THR A 298 26.68 -6.61 -0.11
N ASN A 299 25.42 -6.74 0.32
CA ASN A 299 24.72 -8.02 0.27
C ASN A 299 24.44 -8.52 -1.16
N ALA A 300 24.17 -7.61 -2.09
CA ALA A 300 23.99 -7.99 -3.49
C ALA A 300 25.29 -8.55 -4.08
N LEU A 301 26.43 -7.93 -3.76
CA LEU A 301 27.75 -8.43 -4.14
C LEU A 301 28.02 -9.81 -3.50
N GLU A 302 27.73 -9.99 -2.22
CA GLU A 302 27.87 -11.30 -1.54
C GLU A 302 26.99 -12.39 -2.16
N PHE A 303 25.76 -12.07 -2.58
CA PHE A 303 24.89 -13.00 -3.30
C PHE A 303 25.52 -13.45 -4.62
N PHE A 304 26.03 -12.50 -5.44
CA PHE A 304 26.68 -12.83 -6.71
C PHE A 304 28.02 -13.57 -6.53
N LEU A 305 28.67 -13.41 -5.38
CA LEU A 305 29.88 -14.13 -5.00
C LEU A 305 29.59 -15.48 -4.30
N GLY A 306 28.32 -15.91 -4.21
CA GLY A 306 27.92 -17.24 -3.75
C GLY A 306 27.64 -17.37 -2.25
N GLY A 307 27.58 -16.27 -1.50
CA GLY A 307 27.40 -16.26 -0.02
C GLY A 307 26.00 -15.93 0.51
N GLY A 308 24.99 -15.79 -0.34
CA GLY A 308 23.71 -15.15 0.04
C GLY A 308 22.76 -15.97 0.92
N SER A 309 22.13 -15.32 1.91
CA SER A 309 21.09 -15.87 2.80
C SER A 309 19.68 -15.94 2.19
N ALA A 310 19.43 -15.27 1.05
CA ALA A 310 18.12 -15.17 0.39
C ALA A 310 17.43 -16.52 0.17
N ALA A 311 18.21 -17.53 -0.26
CA ALA A 311 17.69 -18.86 -0.55
C ALA A 311 17.16 -19.56 0.71
N LYS A 312 17.78 -19.32 1.87
CA LYS A 312 17.38 -19.90 3.16
C LYS A 312 16.06 -19.30 3.65
N ASP A 313 15.89 -17.98 3.49
CA ASP A 313 14.65 -17.30 3.87
C ASP A 313 13.48 -17.76 3.00
N VAL A 314 13.68 -17.83 1.68
CA VAL A 314 12.67 -18.34 0.73
C VAL A 314 12.32 -19.80 1.04
N ALA A 315 13.31 -20.65 1.32
CA ALA A 315 13.07 -22.04 1.70
C ALA A 315 12.24 -22.16 3.00
N THR A 316 12.59 -21.36 4.01
CA THR A 316 11.89 -21.35 5.32
C THR A 316 10.43 -20.88 5.19
N GLN A 317 10.20 -19.81 4.43
CA GLN A 317 8.85 -19.30 4.16
C GLN A 317 8.05 -20.28 3.29
N GLY A 318 8.70 -20.93 2.32
CA GLY A 318 8.09 -21.96 1.47
C GLY A 318 7.66 -23.19 2.27
N ALA A 319 8.50 -23.64 3.21
CA ALA A 319 8.16 -24.74 4.12
C ALA A 319 6.97 -24.38 5.02
N SER A 320 6.98 -23.18 5.60
CA SER A 320 5.88 -22.66 6.43
C SER A 320 4.56 -22.59 5.66
N LEU A 321 4.60 -22.10 4.42
CA LEU A 321 3.42 -22.01 3.56
C LEU A 321 2.88 -23.39 3.18
N THR A 322 3.77 -24.35 2.89
CA THR A 322 3.38 -25.72 2.54
C THR A 322 2.75 -26.44 3.74
N ALA A 323 3.28 -26.22 4.94
CA ALA A 323 2.77 -26.82 6.18
C ALA A 323 1.31 -26.42 6.47
N ILE A 324 0.88 -25.22 6.07
CA ILE A 324 -0.51 -24.75 6.23
C ILE A 324 -1.38 -24.99 4.97
N GLY A 325 -0.97 -25.93 4.11
CA GLY A 325 -1.71 -26.32 2.90
C GLY A 325 -1.63 -25.33 1.73
N GLY A 326 -0.71 -24.36 1.78
CA GLY A 326 -0.46 -23.41 0.71
C GLY A 326 0.56 -23.89 -0.32
N SER A 327 0.70 -23.12 -1.40
CA SER A 327 1.77 -23.32 -2.38
C SER A 327 2.31 -21.99 -2.89
N PHE A 328 3.59 -21.95 -3.24
CA PHE A 328 4.24 -20.75 -3.75
C PHE A 328 3.57 -20.23 -5.04
N LEU A 329 3.28 -21.13 -5.98
CA LEU A 329 2.57 -20.77 -7.21
C LEU A 329 1.15 -20.28 -6.91
N GLY A 330 0.44 -20.93 -5.97
CA GLY A 330 -0.90 -20.53 -5.56
C GLY A 330 -0.93 -19.11 -4.99
N ILE A 331 -0.05 -18.79 -4.03
CA ILE A 331 0.01 -17.44 -3.46
C ILE A 331 0.48 -16.40 -4.48
N PHE A 332 1.43 -16.76 -5.35
CA PHE A 332 1.88 -15.88 -6.43
C PHE A 332 0.73 -15.52 -7.38
N LEU A 333 -0.06 -16.50 -7.83
CA LEU A 333 -1.22 -16.24 -8.69
C LEU A 333 -2.31 -15.47 -7.95
N LYS A 334 -2.55 -15.72 -6.66
CA LYS A 334 -3.50 -14.93 -5.87
C LYS A 334 -3.10 -13.45 -5.83
N LEU A 335 -1.84 -13.16 -5.54
CA LEU A 335 -1.36 -11.78 -5.34
C LEU A 335 -1.06 -11.03 -6.64
N PHE A 336 -0.61 -11.72 -7.69
CA PHE A 336 -0.05 -11.06 -8.87
C PHE A 336 -0.82 -11.30 -10.17
N SER A 337 -1.90 -12.10 -10.20
CA SER A 337 -2.68 -12.35 -11.44
C SER A 337 -3.12 -11.06 -12.14
N ALA A 338 -3.70 -10.11 -11.40
CA ALA A 338 -4.14 -8.84 -11.98
C ALA A 338 -2.96 -8.01 -12.51
N SER A 339 -1.87 -7.95 -11.74
CA SER A 339 -0.63 -7.27 -12.13
C SER A 339 0.01 -7.90 -13.37
N LEU A 340 0.00 -9.23 -13.50
CA LEU A 340 0.51 -9.97 -14.66
C LEU A 340 -0.24 -9.62 -15.94
N VAL A 341 -1.57 -9.51 -15.88
CA VAL A 341 -2.38 -9.06 -17.02
C VAL A 341 -1.93 -7.67 -17.48
N PHE A 342 -1.78 -6.73 -16.55
CA PHE A 342 -1.35 -5.38 -16.88
C PHE A 342 0.10 -5.31 -17.40
N MET A 343 1.03 -6.05 -16.78
CA MET A 343 2.40 -6.15 -17.25
C MET A 343 2.47 -6.73 -18.68
N ALA A 344 1.66 -7.75 -18.99
CA ALA A 344 1.57 -8.31 -20.34
C ALA A 344 1.01 -7.29 -21.35
N LEU A 345 -0.05 -6.55 -20.99
CA LEU A 345 -0.62 -5.49 -21.82
C LEU A 345 0.39 -4.37 -22.09
N VAL A 346 1.15 -3.97 -21.07
CA VAL A 346 2.23 -2.97 -21.20
C VAL A 346 3.35 -3.51 -22.08
N GLY A 347 3.80 -4.75 -21.88
CA GLY A 347 4.81 -5.39 -22.73
C GLY A 347 4.41 -5.42 -24.20
N LEU A 348 3.16 -5.79 -24.50
CA LEU A 348 2.61 -5.76 -25.85
C LEU A 348 2.58 -4.34 -26.43
N LEU A 349 2.17 -3.33 -25.65
CA LEU A 349 2.15 -1.93 -26.08
C LEU A 349 3.57 -1.43 -26.40
N VAL A 350 4.55 -1.76 -25.56
CA VAL A 350 5.96 -1.40 -25.77
C VAL A 350 6.51 -2.07 -27.02
N LEU A 351 6.30 -3.39 -27.19
CA LEU A 351 6.72 -4.12 -28.39
C LEU A 351 6.10 -3.54 -29.67
N GLN A 352 4.83 -3.17 -29.64
CA GLN A 352 4.17 -2.49 -30.77
C GLN A 352 4.81 -1.14 -31.06
N THR A 353 5.16 -0.37 -30.04
CA THR A 353 5.78 0.95 -30.19
C THR A 353 7.17 0.85 -30.80
N LEU A 354 7.97 -0.13 -30.35
CA LEU A 354 9.30 -0.41 -30.92
C LEU A 354 9.20 -0.84 -32.40
N ARG A 355 8.20 -1.65 -32.76
CA ARG A 355 7.97 -2.09 -34.15
C ARG A 355 7.43 -0.98 -35.06
N ASP A 356 6.67 -0.04 -34.53
CA ASP A 356 6.09 1.07 -35.29
C ASP A 356 7.15 2.08 -35.77
N GLY A 357 8.34 2.10 -35.14
CA GLY A 357 9.49 2.88 -35.63
C GLY A 357 9.21 4.38 -35.74
N ASP A 358 8.61 4.95 -34.70
CA ASP A 358 8.27 6.39 -34.56
C ASP A 358 7.21 6.92 -35.54
N ARG A 359 6.33 6.04 -36.05
CA ARG A 359 5.31 6.38 -37.05
C ARG A 359 3.96 6.75 -36.42
N THR A 360 3.01 5.82 -36.41
CA THR A 360 1.60 6.11 -36.14
C THR A 360 1.27 6.01 -34.65
N LEU A 361 1.76 4.97 -33.98
CA LEU A 361 1.55 4.74 -32.56
C LEU A 361 2.32 5.75 -31.71
N THR A 362 3.55 6.04 -32.08
CA THR A 362 4.35 7.06 -31.38
C THR A 362 3.66 8.42 -31.42
N ARG A 363 3.11 8.83 -32.57
CA ARG A 363 2.34 10.09 -32.67
C ARG A 363 1.03 10.03 -31.89
N ALA A 364 0.29 8.92 -32.00
CA ALA A 364 -0.98 8.74 -31.28
C ALA A 364 -0.82 8.73 -29.75
N THR A 365 0.36 8.35 -29.26
CA THR A 365 0.71 8.36 -27.84
C THR A 365 1.54 9.57 -27.42
N HIS A 366 1.67 10.55 -28.33
CA HIS A 366 2.46 11.76 -28.13
C HIS A 366 3.91 11.49 -27.70
N GLY A 367 4.49 10.35 -28.09
CA GLY A 367 5.83 9.96 -27.66
C GLY A 367 5.98 9.77 -26.16
N MET A 368 4.90 9.49 -25.42
CA MET A 368 4.95 9.32 -23.96
C MET A 368 5.46 7.95 -23.51
N ILE A 369 5.26 6.90 -24.32
CA ILE A 369 5.66 5.53 -23.97
C ILE A 369 7.15 5.42 -23.60
N PRO A 370 8.11 5.99 -24.36
CA PRO A 370 9.52 5.97 -23.99
C PRO A 370 9.83 6.48 -22.59
N TYR A 371 9.14 7.51 -22.09
CA TYR A 371 9.33 8.02 -20.73
C TYR A 371 8.98 6.99 -19.66
N PHE A 372 7.87 6.27 -19.83
CA PHE A 372 7.51 5.19 -18.91
C PHE A 372 8.48 4.02 -19.03
N VAL A 373 8.94 3.67 -20.24
CA VAL A 373 9.89 2.57 -20.46
C VAL A 373 11.22 2.84 -19.76
N VAL A 374 11.84 4.00 -19.96
CA VAL A 374 13.13 4.33 -19.30
C VAL A 374 12.97 4.33 -17.78
N SER A 375 11.82 4.78 -17.28
CA SER A 375 11.53 4.82 -15.86
C SER A 375 11.36 3.42 -15.27
N LEU A 376 10.61 2.55 -15.96
CA LEU A 376 10.44 1.16 -15.56
C LEU A 376 11.76 0.38 -15.63
N LEU A 377 12.63 0.67 -16.61
CA LEU A 377 13.97 0.08 -16.67
C LEU A 377 14.83 0.50 -15.47
N GLY A 378 14.83 1.80 -15.13
CA GLY A 378 15.53 2.30 -13.94
C GLY A 378 15.00 1.70 -12.65
N LEU A 379 13.68 1.63 -12.48
CA LEU A 379 13.03 0.99 -11.33
C LEU A 379 13.31 -0.50 -11.25
N SER A 380 13.32 -1.22 -12.39
CA SER A 380 13.70 -2.64 -12.44
C SER A 380 15.14 -2.87 -11.98
N GLY A 381 16.05 -1.93 -12.29
CA GLY A 381 17.41 -1.97 -11.76
C GLY A 381 17.46 -1.87 -10.23
N ILE A 382 16.69 -0.94 -9.64
CA ILE A 382 16.57 -0.80 -8.18
C ILE A 382 15.89 -2.04 -7.56
N PHE A 383 14.83 -2.54 -8.20
CA PHE A 383 14.14 -3.75 -7.77
C PHE A 383 15.11 -4.93 -7.72
N ALA A 384 15.89 -5.16 -8.78
CA ALA A 384 16.88 -6.22 -8.85
C ALA A 384 17.95 -6.06 -7.77
N LEU A 385 18.45 -4.83 -7.55
CA LEU A 385 19.42 -4.55 -6.49
C LEU A 385 18.89 -4.97 -5.10
N TYR A 386 17.67 -4.59 -4.74
CA TYR A 386 17.11 -4.98 -3.43
C TYR A 386 16.73 -6.45 -3.34
N PHE A 387 16.27 -7.05 -4.43
CA PHE A 387 15.92 -8.46 -4.48
C PHE A 387 17.16 -9.33 -4.26
N PHE A 388 18.24 -9.08 -5.00
CA PHE A 388 19.49 -9.82 -4.84
C PHE A 388 20.24 -9.43 -3.56
N GLY A 389 20.09 -8.19 -3.09
CA GLY A 389 20.64 -7.73 -1.81
C GLY A 389 19.91 -8.27 -0.56
N SER A 390 18.89 -9.12 -0.75
CA SER A 390 18.09 -9.72 0.35
C SER A 390 17.55 -8.69 1.34
N VAL A 391 17.28 -7.47 0.88
CA VAL A 391 16.76 -6.41 1.74
C VAL A 391 15.25 -6.61 1.85
N SER A 392 14.86 -7.36 2.89
CA SER A 392 13.49 -7.83 3.09
C SER A 392 12.44 -6.74 2.87
N GLY A 393 11.45 -7.03 2.01
CA GLY A 393 10.30 -6.15 1.70
C GLY A 393 10.59 -4.91 0.84
N MET A 394 11.85 -4.50 0.66
CA MET A 394 12.18 -3.26 -0.08
C MET A 394 11.90 -3.36 -1.57
N TYR A 395 12.14 -4.52 -2.17
CA TYR A 395 11.84 -4.76 -3.57
C TYR A 395 10.32 -4.72 -3.86
N PHE A 396 9.47 -5.18 -2.94
CA PHE A 396 8.01 -5.06 -3.09
C PHE A 396 7.51 -3.62 -2.98
N ARG A 397 8.19 -2.76 -2.22
CA ARG A 397 7.90 -1.31 -2.20
C ARG A 397 8.19 -0.65 -3.56
N VAL A 398 9.31 -1.02 -4.20
CA VAL A 398 9.64 -0.58 -5.57
C VAL A 398 8.62 -1.12 -6.57
N PHE A 399 8.23 -2.39 -6.43
CA PHE A 399 7.20 -3.01 -7.26
C PHE A 399 5.86 -2.26 -7.17
N GLY A 400 5.43 -1.84 -5.98
CA GLY A 400 4.23 -1.01 -5.82
C GLY A 400 4.29 0.29 -6.63
N LEU A 401 5.44 0.97 -6.65
CA LEU A 401 5.64 2.15 -7.49
C LEU A 401 5.67 1.81 -8.99
N MET A 402 6.30 0.70 -9.39
CA MET A 402 6.25 0.22 -10.78
C MET A 402 4.81 -0.02 -11.22
N MET A 403 3.98 -0.61 -10.34
CA MET A 403 2.58 -0.88 -10.63
C MET A 403 1.74 0.37 -10.82
N LEU A 404 2.08 1.52 -10.22
CA LEU A 404 1.45 2.80 -10.57
C LEU A 404 1.67 3.15 -12.05
N LEU A 405 2.91 3.07 -12.52
CA LEU A 405 3.26 3.37 -13.91
C LEU A 405 2.65 2.35 -14.88
N VAL A 406 2.69 1.06 -14.51
CA VAL A 406 2.07 -0.04 -15.27
C VAL A 406 0.54 0.11 -15.32
N THR A 407 -0.10 0.62 -14.27
CA THR A 407 -1.56 0.88 -14.28
C THR A 407 -1.93 1.92 -15.33
N ILE A 408 -1.17 3.03 -15.42
CA ILE A 408 -1.41 4.09 -16.41
C ILE A 408 -1.17 3.60 -17.84
N LEU A 409 -0.04 2.92 -18.08
CA LEU A 409 0.26 2.37 -19.41
C LEU A 409 -0.68 1.22 -19.81
N GLY A 410 -1.05 0.34 -18.87
CA GLY A 410 -1.99 -0.75 -19.10
C GLY A 410 -3.37 -0.21 -19.46
N ALA A 411 -3.84 0.85 -18.79
CA ALA A 411 -5.06 1.54 -19.17
C ALA A 411 -4.99 2.12 -20.60
N ALA A 412 -3.85 2.71 -20.99
CA ALA A 412 -3.63 3.19 -22.36
C ALA A 412 -3.64 2.04 -23.38
N ALA A 413 -3.03 0.90 -23.04
CA ALA A 413 -3.05 -0.31 -23.85
C ALA A 413 -4.47 -0.85 -24.04
N ILE A 414 -5.27 -0.91 -22.98
CA ILE A 414 -6.68 -1.33 -23.04
C ILE A 414 -7.49 -0.37 -23.91
N ALA A 415 -7.36 0.94 -23.70
CA ALA A 415 -8.09 1.95 -24.48
C ALA A 415 -7.75 1.86 -25.98
N ARG A 416 -6.46 1.71 -26.31
CA ARG A 416 -6.00 1.48 -27.69
C ARG A 416 -6.55 0.17 -28.25
N GLY A 417 -6.47 -0.92 -27.49
CA GLY A 417 -7.00 -2.22 -27.87
C GLY A 417 -8.49 -2.16 -28.19
N ALA A 418 -9.28 -1.50 -27.33
CA ALA A 418 -10.71 -1.27 -27.55
C ALA A 418 -10.99 -0.46 -28.82
N CYS A 419 -10.22 0.60 -29.09
CA CYS A 419 -10.30 1.35 -30.35
C CYS A 419 -9.98 0.46 -31.57
N ALA A 420 -8.92 -0.35 -31.49
CA ALA A 420 -8.51 -1.21 -32.59
C ALA A 420 -9.52 -2.32 -32.87
N LEU A 421 -10.04 -2.97 -31.83
CA LEU A 421 -11.05 -4.03 -31.93
C LEU A 421 -12.40 -3.50 -32.42
N SER A 422 -12.77 -2.27 -32.04
CA SER A 422 -14.01 -1.63 -32.52
C SER A 422 -14.03 -1.38 -34.03
N ARG A 423 -12.89 -1.49 -34.73
CA ARG A 423 -12.82 -1.43 -36.20
C ARG A 423 -13.11 -2.77 -36.88
N ARG A 424 -12.96 -3.88 -36.15
CA ARG A 424 -13.13 -5.24 -36.68
C ARG A 424 -14.40 -5.90 -36.18
N TRP A 425 -14.79 -5.61 -34.94
CA TRP A 425 -15.94 -6.22 -34.26
C TRP A 425 -16.96 -5.15 -33.89
N SER A 426 -18.21 -5.59 -33.63
CA SER A 426 -19.27 -4.69 -33.17
C SER A 426 -18.89 -4.04 -31.84
N THR A 427 -19.28 -2.78 -31.65
CA THR A 427 -19.02 -2.05 -30.40
C THR A 427 -19.61 -2.74 -29.19
N GLY A 428 -20.79 -3.37 -29.35
CA GLY A 428 -21.43 -4.18 -28.31
C GLY A 428 -20.58 -5.38 -27.88
N ALA A 429 -19.94 -6.10 -28.81
CA ALA A 429 -19.05 -7.22 -28.49
C ALA A 429 -17.79 -6.73 -27.74
N VAL A 430 -17.18 -5.63 -28.20
CA VAL A 430 -16.02 -5.03 -27.52
C VAL A 430 -16.38 -4.56 -26.10
N HIS A 431 -17.55 -3.93 -25.93
CA HIS A 431 -18.03 -3.53 -24.59
C HIS A 431 -18.32 -4.74 -23.71
N GLY A 432 -18.94 -5.79 -24.24
CA GLY A 432 -19.18 -7.03 -23.51
C GLY A 432 -17.87 -7.65 -23.02
N ALA A 433 -16.89 -7.80 -23.91
CA ALA A 433 -15.57 -8.32 -23.55
C ALA A 433 -14.85 -7.44 -22.52
N ALA A 434 -14.93 -6.11 -22.66
CA ALA A 434 -14.34 -5.18 -21.69
C ALA A 434 -15.03 -5.26 -20.32
N ILE A 435 -16.37 -5.35 -20.27
CA ILE A 435 -17.13 -5.50 -19.02
C ILE A 435 -16.72 -6.78 -18.30
N THR A 436 -16.68 -7.90 -19.02
CA THR A 436 -16.27 -9.20 -18.46
C THR A 436 -14.81 -9.17 -18.00
N GLY A 437 -13.89 -8.66 -18.83
CA GLY A 437 -12.47 -8.59 -18.51
C GLY A 437 -12.18 -7.71 -17.30
N PHE A 438 -12.74 -6.49 -17.26
CA PHE A 438 -12.61 -5.62 -16.10
C PHE A 438 -13.26 -6.24 -14.86
N GLY A 439 -14.45 -6.85 -14.98
CA GLY A 439 -15.13 -7.51 -13.87
C GLY A 439 -14.27 -8.61 -13.22
N ILE A 440 -13.71 -9.51 -14.04
CA ILE A 440 -12.86 -10.60 -13.56
C ILE A 440 -11.59 -10.05 -12.89
N VAL A 441 -10.86 -9.17 -13.59
CA VAL A 441 -9.57 -8.65 -13.08
C VAL A 441 -9.78 -7.79 -11.83
N LEU A 442 -10.89 -7.05 -11.75
CA LEU A 442 -11.23 -6.24 -10.58
C LEU A 442 -11.52 -7.13 -9.36
N VAL A 443 -12.26 -8.23 -9.52
CA VAL A 443 -12.46 -9.19 -8.43
C VAL A 443 -11.13 -9.80 -8.00
N LEU A 444 -10.32 -10.30 -8.95
CA LEU A 444 -9.01 -10.91 -8.64
C LEU A 444 -8.08 -9.95 -7.89
N SER A 445 -8.13 -8.66 -8.22
CA SER A 445 -7.32 -7.64 -7.54
C SER A 445 -7.88 -7.30 -6.16
N LEU A 446 -9.19 -7.03 -6.05
CA LEU A 446 -9.78 -6.52 -4.81
C LEU A 446 -9.86 -7.55 -3.69
N ILE A 447 -9.87 -8.86 -3.97
CA ILE A 447 -9.89 -9.90 -2.93
C ILE A 447 -8.56 -10.06 -2.18
N THR A 448 -7.50 -9.37 -2.62
CA THR A 448 -6.16 -9.43 -1.99
C THR A 448 -5.67 -8.10 -1.42
N VAL A 449 -6.46 -7.03 -1.58
CA VAL A 449 -6.11 -5.68 -1.10
C VAL A 449 -6.05 -5.61 0.44
N PHE A 450 -6.96 -6.29 1.13
CA PHE A 450 -6.94 -6.42 2.58
C PHE A 450 -6.35 -7.77 2.99
N PRO A 451 -5.53 -7.83 4.05
CA PRO A 451 -5.07 -9.09 4.60
C PRO A 451 -6.22 -10.02 5.01
N SER A 452 -6.12 -11.29 4.63
CA SER A 452 -7.11 -12.32 4.97
C SER A 452 -6.54 -13.73 4.86
N THR A 453 -7.28 -14.70 5.38
CA THR A 453 -6.92 -16.13 5.31
C THR A 453 -6.82 -16.64 3.87
N PHE A 454 -7.46 -15.98 2.90
CA PHE A 454 -7.31 -16.30 1.48
C PHE A 454 -5.86 -16.21 1.00
N ILE A 455 -5.09 -15.26 1.55
CA ILE A 455 -3.66 -15.06 1.28
C ILE A 455 -2.78 -15.42 2.48
N TYR A 456 -3.29 -16.27 3.38
CA TYR A 456 -2.57 -16.76 4.57
C TYR A 456 -2.09 -15.65 5.52
N LEU A 457 -2.86 -14.56 5.62
CA LEU A 457 -2.60 -13.47 6.56
C LEU A 457 -3.76 -13.28 7.54
N SER A 458 -3.45 -12.69 8.68
CA SER A 458 -4.46 -12.18 9.61
C SER A 458 -4.72 -10.70 9.33
N SER A 459 -5.95 -10.26 9.62
CA SER A 459 -6.31 -8.85 9.61
C SER A 459 -5.46 -8.06 10.61
N PRO A 460 -4.96 -6.86 10.25
CA PRO A 460 -4.24 -5.97 11.17
C PRO A 460 -5.20 -5.11 12.01
N HIS A 461 -6.46 -5.53 12.17
CA HIS A 461 -7.47 -4.85 12.97
C HIS A 461 -7.02 -4.78 14.44
N VAL A 462 -7.00 -3.57 14.98
CA VAL A 462 -6.77 -3.31 16.40
C VAL A 462 -8.06 -2.83 17.02
N THR A 463 -8.51 -3.53 18.04
CA THR A 463 -9.75 -3.23 18.76
C THR A 463 -9.50 -2.31 19.94
N GLU A 464 -10.52 -1.56 20.32
CA GLU A 464 -10.50 -0.73 21.53
C GLU A 464 -10.26 -1.59 22.79
N MET A 465 -10.86 -2.78 22.88
CA MET A 465 -10.59 -3.73 23.98
C MET A 465 -9.12 -4.15 24.05
N THR A 466 -8.48 -4.42 22.90
CA THR A 466 -7.07 -4.76 22.88
C THR A 466 -6.22 -3.56 23.32
N MET A 467 -6.55 -2.35 22.83
CA MET A 467 -5.82 -1.13 23.19
C MET A 467 -5.94 -0.80 24.68
N SER A 468 -7.16 -0.75 25.21
CA SER A 468 -7.45 -0.51 26.63
C SER A 468 -6.81 -1.57 27.54
N GLY A 469 -6.74 -2.82 27.07
CA GLY A 469 -6.08 -3.91 27.78
C GLY A 469 -4.58 -3.63 27.97
N HIS A 470 -3.89 -3.22 26.91
CA HIS A 470 -2.48 -2.85 26.97
C HIS A 470 -2.25 -1.58 27.80
N GLU A 471 -3.07 -0.54 27.60
CA GLU A 471 -2.99 0.71 28.38
C GLU A 471 -3.08 0.42 29.90
N THR A 472 -4.07 -0.38 30.31
CA THR A 472 -4.22 -0.77 31.72
C THR A 472 -3.01 -1.55 32.22
N ALA A 473 -2.48 -2.47 31.41
CA ALA A 473 -1.31 -3.27 31.78
C ALA A 473 -0.07 -2.40 31.97
N PHE A 474 0.19 -1.46 31.06
CA PHE A 474 1.33 -0.56 31.16
C PHE A 474 1.21 0.41 32.35
N ASN A 475 0.01 0.93 32.61
CA ASN A 475 -0.22 1.86 33.72
C ASN A 475 -0.07 1.22 35.11
N HIS A 476 -0.23 -0.09 35.21
CA HIS A 476 -0.13 -0.85 36.46
C HIS A 476 1.06 -1.82 36.48
N GLN A 477 2.04 -1.61 35.59
CA GLN A 477 3.24 -2.44 35.54
C GLN A 477 4.03 -2.30 36.85
N GLU A 478 4.33 -3.43 37.50
CA GLU A 478 5.27 -3.47 38.63
C GLU A 478 6.69 -3.05 38.16
N PRO A 479 7.45 -2.29 38.97
CA PRO A 479 8.84 -1.98 38.64
C PRO A 479 9.64 -3.25 38.36
N ASP A 480 10.50 -3.20 37.34
CA ASP A 480 11.44 -4.28 36.97
C ASP A 480 10.79 -5.59 36.47
N VAL A 481 9.47 -5.65 36.27
CA VAL A 481 8.81 -6.81 35.64
C VAL A 481 8.61 -6.55 34.14
N GLU A 482 9.33 -7.29 33.29
CA GLU A 482 9.27 -7.11 31.84
C GLU A 482 8.03 -7.74 31.19
N PHE A 483 7.58 -7.16 30.08
CA PHE A 483 6.55 -7.76 29.22
C PHE A 483 7.16 -8.70 28.18
N VAL A 484 6.45 -9.80 27.94
CA VAL A 484 6.66 -10.73 26.84
C VAL A 484 5.32 -11.02 26.15
N GLY A 485 5.36 -11.46 24.88
CA GLY A 485 4.15 -11.78 24.13
C GLY A 485 4.23 -13.04 23.29
N ILE A 486 3.12 -13.37 22.63
CA ILE A 486 3.07 -14.46 21.66
C ILE A 486 3.72 -13.99 20.35
N ARG A 487 4.86 -14.59 20.01
CA ARG A 487 5.78 -14.20 18.90
C ARG A 487 6.50 -12.88 19.02
N ALA A 488 5.79 -11.83 19.42
CA ALA A 488 6.34 -10.51 19.67
C ALA A 488 5.61 -9.95 20.90
N GLY A 489 6.35 -9.27 21.77
CA GLY A 489 5.73 -8.56 22.88
C GLY A 489 4.92 -7.34 22.43
N PRO A 490 4.35 -6.60 23.38
CA PRO A 490 3.40 -5.51 23.12
C PRO A 490 4.06 -4.21 22.58
N ASN A 491 5.18 -4.34 21.86
CA ASN A 491 6.08 -3.27 21.41
C ASN A 491 5.33 -2.10 20.78
N ARG A 492 4.47 -2.42 19.82
CA ARG A 492 3.78 -1.43 18.99
C ARG A 492 2.66 -0.70 19.75
N TYR A 493 2.10 -1.34 20.78
CA TYR A 493 1.14 -0.71 21.68
C TYR A 493 1.85 0.24 22.66
N ALA A 494 3.03 -0.14 23.15
CA ALA A 494 3.86 0.72 24.00
C ALA A 494 4.31 1.99 23.29
N ASP A 495 4.61 1.94 21.98
CA ASP A 495 4.95 3.14 21.20
C ASP A 495 3.85 4.21 21.23
N ILE A 496 2.57 3.80 21.30
CA ILE A 496 1.43 4.73 21.39
C ILE A 496 1.34 5.35 22.78
N GLU A 497 1.49 4.53 23.82
CA GLU A 497 1.37 5.00 25.19
C GLU A 497 2.52 5.91 25.60
N ARG A 498 3.75 5.57 25.19
CA ARG A 498 4.92 6.40 25.47
C ARG A 498 4.95 7.68 24.63
N ALA A 499 4.49 7.60 23.37
CA ALA A 499 4.48 8.72 22.43
C ALA A 499 5.87 9.39 22.30
N GLU A 500 6.93 8.57 22.29
CA GLU A 500 8.33 8.99 22.23
C GLU A 500 8.88 8.90 20.80
N LEU A 501 9.98 9.64 20.55
CA LEU A 501 10.67 9.60 19.25
C LEU A 501 11.33 8.24 19.01
N GLY A 502 11.92 7.65 20.05
CA GLY A 502 12.50 6.32 20.03
C GLY A 502 11.41 5.25 19.90
N ARG A 503 11.71 4.19 19.15
CA ARG A 503 10.87 2.99 19.19
C ARG A 503 11.12 2.27 20.50
N THR A 504 10.06 1.75 21.10
CA THR A 504 10.16 0.84 22.24
C THR A 504 11.04 -0.35 21.83
N GLY A 505 11.99 -0.71 22.70
CA GLY A 505 12.86 -1.88 22.49
C GLY A 505 12.03 -3.15 22.32
N GLU A 506 12.59 -4.17 21.65
CA GLU A 506 11.87 -5.43 21.44
C GLU A 506 11.67 -6.15 22.78
N TYR A 507 10.45 -6.07 23.31
CA TYR A 507 9.94 -6.99 24.32
C TYR A 507 10.09 -8.43 23.83
N GLY A 508 10.46 -9.31 24.76
CA GLY A 508 10.67 -10.71 24.49
C GLY A 508 9.43 -11.43 23.97
N ALA A 509 9.64 -12.63 23.46
CA ALA A 509 8.58 -13.50 22.98
C ALA A 509 8.69 -14.86 23.63
N VAL A 510 7.53 -15.46 23.89
CA VAL A 510 7.42 -16.84 24.35
C VAL A 510 7.03 -17.71 23.16
N ASN A 511 7.75 -18.81 22.94
CA ASN A 511 7.50 -19.78 21.87
C ASN A 511 6.69 -21.00 22.35
N GLY A 512 6.14 -21.77 21.42
CA GLY A 512 5.27 -22.92 21.74
C GLY A 512 5.96 -23.99 22.60
N SER A 513 7.26 -24.20 22.42
CA SER A 513 8.02 -25.18 23.21
C SER A 513 8.24 -24.73 24.66
N GLU A 514 8.39 -23.41 24.88
CA GLU A 514 8.46 -22.83 26.23
C GLU A 514 7.13 -22.98 26.97
N ILE A 515 6.00 -22.79 26.27
CA ILE A 515 4.66 -23.00 26.84
C ILE A 515 4.46 -24.47 27.21
N GLU A 516 4.91 -25.40 26.37
CA GLU A 516 4.75 -26.83 26.58
C GLU A 516 5.53 -27.34 27.80
N LYS A 517 6.79 -26.90 27.94
CA LYS A 517 7.68 -27.25 29.05
C LYS A 517 7.25 -26.62 30.39
N GLY A 518 6.43 -25.57 30.35
CA GLY A 518 5.96 -24.81 31.51
C GLY A 518 6.77 -23.54 31.71
N LEU A 519 6.08 -22.39 31.77
CA LEU A 519 6.68 -21.05 31.66
C LEU A 519 7.41 -20.58 32.92
N ALA A 520 7.00 -21.06 34.09
CA ALA A 520 7.57 -20.65 35.37
C ALA A 520 9.01 -21.15 35.52
N GLY A 521 9.87 -20.32 36.12
CA GLY A 521 11.28 -20.65 36.37
C GLY A 521 12.17 -20.70 35.11
N GLN A 522 11.69 -20.24 33.96
CA GLN A 522 12.51 -20.11 32.74
C GLN A 522 13.33 -18.82 32.68
N SER A 523 13.05 -17.86 33.58
CA SER A 523 13.80 -16.61 33.78
C SER A 523 14.19 -16.45 35.25
N SER A 524 15.23 -15.67 35.53
CA SER A 524 15.56 -15.25 36.90
C SER A 524 14.41 -14.45 37.50
N GLU A 525 13.95 -13.46 36.75
CA GLU A 525 12.92 -12.51 37.16
C GLU A 525 11.52 -12.90 36.69
N ASP A 526 10.52 -12.34 37.38
CA ASP A 526 9.12 -12.41 37.00
C ASP A 526 8.87 -11.70 35.66
N ARG A 527 7.88 -12.17 34.90
CA ARG A 527 7.50 -11.56 33.62
C ARG A 527 6.00 -11.48 33.43
N TYR A 528 5.55 -10.46 32.71
CA TYR A 528 4.17 -10.36 32.25
C TYR A 528 4.04 -10.90 30.83
N LEU A 529 3.23 -11.96 30.64
CA LEU A 529 2.87 -12.46 29.32
C LEU A 529 1.54 -11.89 28.85
N THR A 530 1.58 -11.15 27.74
CA THR A 530 0.39 -10.64 27.04
C THR A 530 -0.09 -11.66 26.00
N MET A 531 -1.40 -11.91 25.97
CA MET A 531 -2.05 -12.67 24.90
C MET A 531 -3.33 -11.98 24.45
N THR A 532 -3.43 -11.69 23.16
CA THR A 532 -4.60 -11.04 22.56
C THR A 532 -5.51 -11.99 21.80
N ARG A 533 -6.72 -11.53 21.46
CA ARG A 533 -7.61 -12.25 20.55
C ARG A 533 -7.01 -12.38 19.15
N LEU A 534 -6.27 -11.36 18.71
CA LEU A 534 -5.52 -11.39 17.46
C LEU A 534 -4.51 -12.54 17.46
N ASP A 535 -3.70 -12.69 18.52
CA ASP A 535 -2.70 -13.76 18.60
C ASP A 535 -3.36 -15.14 18.51
N TRP A 536 -4.44 -15.36 19.26
CA TRP A 536 -5.18 -16.61 19.22
C TRP A 536 -5.75 -16.92 17.83
N GLU A 537 -6.48 -15.98 17.23
CA GLU A 537 -7.09 -16.17 15.90
C GLU A 537 -6.05 -16.32 14.80
N ARG A 538 -4.93 -15.60 14.89
CA ARG A 538 -3.80 -15.70 13.95
C ARG A 538 -3.14 -17.07 14.03
N GLU A 539 -2.72 -17.50 15.20
CA GLU A 539 -1.98 -18.77 15.33
C GLU A 539 -2.89 -19.98 15.10
N VAL A 540 -4.12 -19.98 15.65
CA VAL A 540 -5.00 -21.15 15.58
C VAL A 540 -5.77 -21.22 14.25
N LYS A 541 -6.21 -20.09 13.69
CA LYS A 541 -7.04 -20.12 12.46
C LYS A 541 -6.31 -19.69 11.21
N ALA A 542 -5.53 -18.61 11.24
CA ALA A 542 -4.85 -18.14 10.03
C ALA A 542 -3.63 -18.98 9.67
N TYR A 543 -2.91 -19.46 10.68
CA TYR A 543 -1.69 -20.25 10.55
C TYR A 543 -1.87 -21.72 10.91
N ASP A 544 -3.11 -22.18 11.12
CA ASP A 544 -3.44 -23.59 11.33
C ASP A 544 -2.52 -24.30 12.33
N GLU A 545 -2.32 -23.66 13.50
CA GLU A 545 -1.52 -24.18 14.60
C GLU A 545 -0.02 -24.43 14.27
N LEU A 546 0.50 -23.82 13.19
CA LEU A 546 1.88 -24.03 12.70
C LEU A 546 2.97 -23.81 13.77
N ARG A 547 2.81 -22.80 14.62
CA ARG A 547 3.81 -22.44 15.66
C ARG A 547 3.30 -22.60 17.08
N TYR A 548 2.00 -22.44 17.27
CA TYR A 548 1.35 -22.54 18.57
C TYR A 548 0.05 -23.30 18.40
N THR A 549 -0.11 -24.37 19.18
CA THR A 549 -1.33 -25.17 19.16
C THR A 549 -2.42 -24.53 20.00
N ARG A 550 -3.67 -24.88 19.70
CA ARG A 550 -4.83 -24.50 20.52
C ARG A 550 -4.63 -24.92 21.97
N MET A 551 -4.14 -26.13 22.20
CA MET A 551 -3.90 -26.65 23.54
C MET A 551 -2.81 -25.86 24.28
N GLN A 552 -1.73 -25.48 23.58
CA GLN A 552 -0.67 -24.68 24.17
C GLN A 552 -1.22 -23.35 24.71
N LEU A 553 -1.90 -22.53 23.89
CA LEU A 553 -2.30 -21.20 24.38
C LEU A 553 -3.49 -21.24 25.37
N VAL A 554 -4.34 -22.29 25.35
CA VAL A 554 -5.35 -22.50 26.40
C VAL A 554 -4.70 -22.86 27.72
N SER A 555 -3.66 -23.71 27.69
CA SER A 555 -2.99 -24.20 28.90
C SER A 555 -2.24 -23.13 29.69
N ILE A 556 -1.95 -21.96 29.10
CA ILE A 556 -1.12 -20.90 29.73
C ILE A 556 -1.61 -20.56 31.14
N GLY A 557 -2.91 -20.32 31.30
CA GLY A 557 -3.49 -19.93 32.59
C GLY A 557 -3.66 -21.09 33.58
N GLU A 558 -3.39 -22.32 33.16
CA GLU A 558 -3.50 -23.54 33.96
C GLU A 558 -2.12 -24.05 34.41
N ARG A 559 -1.03 -23.44 33.91
CA ARG A 559 0.34 -23.85 34.27
C ARG A 559 0.68 -23.41 35.70
N PRO A 560 1.36 -24.27 36.49
CA PRO A 560 1.93 -23.88 37.78
C PRO A 560 2.85 -22.66 37.63
N GLY A 561 2.80 -21.74 38.60
CA GLY A 561 3.59 -20.50 38.58
C GLY A 561 3.16 -19.47 37.53
N VAL A 562 1.97 -19.62 36.95
CA VAL A 562 1.36 -18.64 36.03
C VAL A 562 0.01 -18.19 36.58
N ALA A 563 -0.13 -16.90 36.86
CA ALA A 563 -1.36 -16.32 37.37
C ALA A 563 -1.95 -15.33 36.36
N ARG A 564 -3.24 -15.47 36.03
CA ARG A 564 -3.93 -14.46 35.21
C ARG A 564 -4.27 -13.25 36.06
N VAL A 565 -3.65 -12.11 35.77
CA VAL A 565 -3.79 -10.87 36.55
C VAL A 565 -4.74 -9.85 35.92
N GLN A 566 -4.96 -9.92 34.60
CA GLN A 566 -5.90 -9.04 33.89
C GLN A 566 -6.60 -9.79 32.75
N SER A 567 -7.88 -9.46 32.51
CA SER A 567 -8.61 -9.90 31.32
C SER A 567 -9.78 -8.97 31.03
N ASN A 568 -9.97 -8.60 29.75
CA ASN A 568 -11.13 -7.80 29.32
C ASN A 568 -11.84 -8.40 28.08
N GLY A 569 -11.69 -9.71 27.87
CA GLY A 569 -12.30 -10.45 26.76
C GLY A 569 -11.35 -10.66 25.59
N GLU A 570 -10.73 -9.59 25.08
CA GLU A 570 -9.79 -9.66 23.94
C GLU A 570 -8.33 -9.50 24.32
N PHE A 571 -8.03 -9.06 25.54
CA PHE A 571 -6.70 -9.02 26.10
C PHE A 571 -6.66 -9.85 27.38
N ARG A 572 -5.55 -10.59 27.57
CA ARG A 572 -5.24 -11.32 28.79
C ARG A 572 -3.79 -11.04 29.18
N LEU A 573 -3.59 -10.77 30.47
CA LEU A 573 -2.28 -10.61 31.07
C LEU A 573 -2.06 -11.73 32.08
N PHE A 574 -0.90 -12.37 31.98
CA PHE A 574 -0.45 -13.38 32.92
C PHE A 574 0.83 -12.91 33.59
N ARG A 575 0.95 -13.11 34.90
CA ARG A 575 2.23 -13.03 35.61
C ARG A 575 2.85 -14.42 35.64
N ILE A 576 4.10 -14.52 35.21
CA ILE A 576 4.89 -15.75 35.20
C ILE A 576 5.97 -15.59 36.28
N GLN A 577 6.02 -16.54 37.20
CA GLN A 577 7.00 -16.55 38.29
C GLN A 577 8.41 -16.89 37.77
N GLY A 578 9.39 -16.08 38.16
CA GLY A 578 10.82 -16.31 37.96
C GLY A 578 11.38 -17.37 38.91
N THR A 579 12.68 -17.61 38.84
CA THR A 579 13.36 -18.51 39.78
C THR A 579 13.71 -17.85 41.11
N ASP A 580 13.77 -16.51 41.14
CA ASP A 580 14.12 -15.71 42.32
C ASP A 580 12.88 -15.16 43.06
N GLY A 581 11.67 -15.52 42.62
CA GLY A 581 10.38 -14.96 43.08
C GLY A 581 9.56 -15.85 44.01
#